data_AF-A0A8X6GNB4-F1
#
_entry.id   AF-A0A8X6GNB4-F1
#
_cell.length_a   1.000
_cell.length_b   1.000
_cell.length_c   1.000
_cell.angle_alpha   90.00
_cell.angle_beta   90.00
_cell.angle_gamma   90.00
#
_symmetry.space_group_name_H-M   'P 1'
#
loop_
_entity.id
_entity.type
_entity.pdbx_description
1 polymer ?
#
loop_
_entity_poly.entity_id
_entity_poly.type
_entity_poly.pdbx_seq_one_letter_code
_entity_poly.pdbx_strand_id
1 'polypeptide(L)'
;MEQQIAELLRQKQELIRALQIRDHSSSQNWPAIKAIRAKTEQNLNNLLREYMDIFDDKLGEISNYEAKLKLRSGVKPIFCRVRTVPFALKGRVEKEIDRLEREGVIEKVESSLNGQPQ
;
A
#
# COMPACT_ATOMS: atom_id res chain seq x y z
N MET A 1 19.13 26.66 -2.82
CA MET A 1 18.83 25.27 -2.39
C MET A 1 18.08 25.24 -1.07
N GLU A 2 18.57 25.91 -0.02
CA GLU A 2 17.91 25.91 1.30
C GLU A 2 16.50 26.53 1.32
N GLN A 3 16.27 27.61 0.57
CA GLN A 3 14.95 28.24 0.48
C GLN A 3 13.90 27.35 -0.20
N GLN A 4 14.31 26.57 -1.20
CA GLN A 4 13.43 25.63 -1.91
C GLN A 4 13.00 24.46 -1.00
N ILE A 5 13.90 24.01 -0.12
CA ILE A 5 13.62 22.97 0.87
C ILE A 5 12.68 23.51 1.95
N ALA A 6 12.88 24.75 2.40
CA ALA A 6 12.00 25.37 3.38
C ALA A 6 10.56 25.52 2.85
N GLU A 7 10.42 25.87 1.58
CA GLU A 7 9.12 26.01 0.92
C GLU A 7 8.41 24.65 0.78
N LEU A 8 9.13 23.60 0.36
CA LEU A 8 8.59 22.24 0.28
C LEU A 8 8.16 21.68 1.64
N LEU A 9 8.88 22.00 2.71
CA LEU A 9 8.51 21.60 4.07
C LEU A 9 7.25 22.32 4.55
N ARG A 10 7.09 23.59 4.16
CA ARG A 10 5.90 24.37 4.49
C ARG A 10 4.66 23.82 3.79
N GLN A 11 4.79 23.51 2.50
CA GLN A 11 3.73 22.88 1.69
C GLN A 11 3.36 21.49 2.22
N LYS A 12 4.34 20.69 2.64
CA LYS A 12 4.10 19.40 3.31
C LYS A 12 3.27 19.55 4.58
N GLN A 13 3.58 20.55 5.41
CA GLN A 13 2.88 20.79 6.67
C GLN A 13 1.41 21.19 6.45
N GLU A 14 1.14 21.98 5.40
CA GLU A 14 -0.22 22.35 5.02
C GLU A 14 -1.03 21.16 4.53
N LEU A 15 -0.45 20.28 3.72
CA LEU A 15 -1.12 19.06 3.23
C LEU A 15 -1.45 18.08 4.36
N ILE A 16 -0.55 17.87 5.32
CA ILE A 16 -0.79 17.00 6.49
C ILE A 16 -1.97 17.54 7.31
N ARG A 17 -2.03 18.85 7.53
CA ARG A 17 -3.15 19.51 8.22
C ARG A 17 -4.46 19.39 7.44
N ALA A 18 -4.43 19.61 6.12
CA ALA A 18 -5.61 19.59 5.26
C ALA A 18 -6.26 18.20 5.16
N LEU A 19 -5.47 17.13 5.21
CA LEU A 19 -5.95 15.75 5.05
C LEU A 19 -6.27 15.05 6.38
N GLN A 20 -6.19 15.74 7.52
CA GLN A 20 -6.41 15.19 8.87
C GLN A 20 -5.62 13.88 9.13
N ILE A 21 -4.46 13.74 8.48
CA ILE A 21 -3.60 12.58 8.66
C ILE A 21 -2.96 12.69 10.05
N ARG A 22 -3.19 11.69 10.91
CA ARG A 22 -2.56 11.61 12.23
C ARG A 22 -1.06 11.39 12.02
N ASP A 23 -0.29 12.48 12.11
CA ASP A 23 1.16 12.44 11.95
C ASP A 23 1.79 11.52 13.00
N HIS A 24 2.24 10.34 12.57
CA HIS A 24 3.05 9.43 13.41
C HIS A 24 4.55 9.79 13.34
N SER A 25 4.94 10.86 12.65
CA SER A 25 6.34 11.24 12.43
C SER A 25 7.06 11.79 13.67
N SER A 26 6.38 11.94 14.82
CA SER A 26 7.01 12.36 16.09
C SER A 26 8.11 11.39 16.58
N SER A 27 8.22 10.21 15.99
CA SER A 27 9.25 9.21 16.33
C SER A 27 10.43 9.13 15.35
N GLN A 28 10.43 9.88 14.24
CA GLN A 28 11.54 9.81 13.28
C GLN A 28 12.43 11.06 13.38
N ASN A 29 13.66 10.84 13.83
CA ASN A 29 14.71 11.85 13.96
C ASN A 29 15.21 12.31 12.56
N TRP A 30 14.37 13.06 11.86
CA TRP A 30 14.63 13.61 10.53
C TRP A 30 15.90 14.49 10.45
N PRO A 31 16.27 15.27 11.49
CA PRO A 31 17.57 15.94 11.52
C PRO A 31 18.76 14.98 11.47
N ALA A 32 18.69 13.84 12.17
CA ALA A 32 19.73 12.82 12.14
C ALA A 32 19.81 12.09 10.79
N ILE A 33 18.66 11.80 10.16
CA ILE A 33 18.60 11.22 8.81
C ILE A 33 19.24 12.16 7.77
N LYS A 34 18.95 13.47 7.87
CA LYS A 34 19.60 14.49 7.02
C LYS A 34 21.09 14.66 7.29
N ALA A 35 21.54 14.36 8.51
CA ALA A 35 22.94 14.42 8.91
C ALA A 35 23.76 13.21 8.45
N ILE A 36 23.14 12.19 7.82
CA ILE A 36 23.84 11.12 7.11
C ILE A 36 24.52 11.73 5.87
N ARG A 37 25.65 12.40 6.10
CA ARG A 37 26.66 12.59 5.05
C ARG A 37 27.23 11.20 4.81
N ALA A 38 26.88 10.59 3.68
CA ALA A 38 27.59 9.41 3.18
C ALA A 38 29.06 9.81 3.03
N LYS A 39 29.88 9.52 4.06
CA LYS A 39 31.31 9.86 4.05
C LYS A 39 32.07 9.11 2.95
N THR A 40 31.47 8.07 2.36
CA THR A 40 32.02 7.27 1.26
C THR A 40 30.89 6.48 0.58
N GLU A 41 30.93 6.30 -0.74
CA GLU A 41 29.96 5.48 -1.51
C GLU A 41 29.80 4.04 -0.96
N GLN A 42 30.84 3.49 -0.34
CA GLN A 42 30.80 2.20 0.35
C GLN A 42 29.75 2.12 1.46
N ASN A 43 29.50 3.21 2.20
CA ASN A 43 28.51 3.18 3.27
C ASN A 43 27.07 3.15 2.72
N LEU A 44 26.82 3.80 1.59
CA LEU A 44 25.52 3.76 0.92
C LEU A 44 25.25 2.37 0.31
N ASN A 45 26.25 1.79 -0.37
CA ASN A 45 26.12 0.46 -0.95
C ASN A 45 25.88 -0.62 0.11
N ASN A 46 26.50 -0.50 1.28
CA ASN A 46 26.25 -1.42 2.40
C ASN A 46 24.82 -1.29 2.92
N LEU A 47 24.31 -0.05 3.04
CA LEU A 47 22.94 0.21 3.49
C LEU A 47 21.90 -0.32 2.48
N LEU A 48 22.12 -0.07 1.19
CA LEU A 48 21.23 -0.57 0.12
C LEU A 48 21.22 -2.11 0.06
N ARG A 49 22.34 -2.76 0.40
CA ARG A 49 22.41 -4.22 0.50
C ARG A 49 21.72 -4.75 1.75
N GLU A 50 21.89 -4.07 2.89
CA GLU A 50 21.27 -4.44 4.17
C GLU A 50 19.74 -4.38 4.09
N TYR A 51 19.22 -3.36 3.42
CA TYR A 51 17.79 -3.11 3.26
C TYR A 51 17.29 -3.40 1.84
N MET A 52 17.93 -4.32 1.13
CA MET A 52 17.59 -4.61 -0.27
C MET A 52 16.16 -5.13 -0.42
N ASP A 53 15.65 -5.78 0.62
CA ASP A 53 14.30 -6.34 0.72
C ASP A 53 13.20 -5.28 0.67
N ILE A 54 13.39 -4.10 1.25
CA ILE A 54 12.39 -3.01 1.19
C ILE A 54 12.41 -2.25 -0.15
N PHE A 55 13.45 -2.45 -0.96
CA PHE A 55 13.60 -1.85 -2.28
C PHE A 55 13.37 -2.85 -3.41
N ASP A 56 12.95 -4.07 -3.10
CA ASP A 56 12.56 -5.00 -4.14
C ASP A 56 11.21 -4.58 -4.75
N ASP A 57 11.02 -4.83 -6.05
CA ASP A 57 9.78 -4.52 -6.75
C ASP A 57 8.66 -5.55 -6.43
N LYS A 58 8.80 -6.30 -5.33
CA LYS A 58 7.82 -7.34 -4.96
C LYS A 58 6.78 -6.77 -4.01
N LEU A 59 5.63 -7.41 -4.00
CA LEU A 59 4.62 -7.14 -2.98
C LEU A 59 5.08 -7.69 -1.64
N GLY A 60 5.15 -6.81 -0.63
CA GLY A 60 5.33 -7.19 0.76
C GLY A 60 3.99 -7.46 1.46
N GLU A 61 4.03 -8.25 2.54
CA GLU A 61 2.88 -8.59 3.37
C GLU A 61 3.11 -8.12 4.82
N ILE A 62 2.08 -7.53 5.45
CA ILE A 62 2.11 -7.18 6.87
C ILE A 62 1.59 -8.36 7.68
N SER A 63 2.45 -9.29 8.07
CA SER A 63 2.05 -10.57 8.69
C SER A 63 1.34 -10.46 10.04
N ASN A 64 1.45 -9.32 10.74
CA ASN A 64 0.96 -9.15 12.12
C ASN A 64 -0.22 -8.17 12.24
N TYR A 65 -0.90 -7.87 11.13
CA TYR A 65 -2.02 -6.93 11.14
C TYR A 65 -3.17 -7.42 10.26
N GLU A 66 -4.36 -7.51 10.87
CA GLU A 66 -5.59 -7.84 10.18
C GLU A 66 -6.53 -6.62 10.13
N ALA A 67 -6.88 -6.18 8.92
CA ALA A 67 -7.78 -5.06 8.72
C ALA A 67 -9.24 -5.50 8.98
N LYS A 68 -9.91 -4.85 9.95
CA LYS A 68 -11.33 -5.11 10.26
C LYS A 68 -12.23 -4.06 9.64
N LEU A 69 -13.04 -4.48 8.66
CA LEU A 69 -14.07 -3.63 8.05
C LEU A 69 -15.34 -3.62 8.90
N LYS A 70 -15.69 -2.48 9.49
CA LYS A 70 -16.92 -2.32 10.28
C LYS A 70 -18.07 -1.85 9.39
N LEU A 71 -19.13 -2.65 9.31
CA LEU A 71 -20.35 -2.28 8.61
C LEU A 71 -21.24 -1.39 9.49
N ARG A 72 -22.04 -0.52 8.86
CA ARG A 72 -23.10 0.22 9.55
C ARG A 72 -24.20 -0.75 9.99
N SER A 73 -24.88 -0.42 11.08
CA SER A 73 -26.03 -1.21 11.55
C SER A 73 -27.13 -1.27 10.48
N GLY A 74 -27.74 -2.45 10.32
CA GLY A 74 -28.85 -2.67 9.38
C GLY A 74 -28.46 -2.83 7.91
N VAL A 75 -27.17 -2.85 7.56
CA VAL A 75 -26.72 -3.09 6.18
C VAL A 75 -26.94 -4.56 5.82
N LYS A 76 -27.62 -4.79 4.69
CA LYS A 76 -27.80 -6.11 4.09
C LYS A 76 -26.77 -6.32 2.98
N PRO A 77 -26.09 -7.47 2.91
CA PRO A 77 -25.24 -7.83 1.78
C PRO A 77 -26.05 -7.80 0.47
N ILE A 78 -25.45 -7.29 -0.60
CA ILE A 78 -26.06 -7.28 -1.94
C ILE A 78 -25.33 -8.32 -2.79
N PHE A 79 -26.09 -9.30 -3.28
CA PHE A 79 -25.56 -10.25 -4.25
C PHE A 79 -25.75 -9.71 -5.67
N CYS A 80 -24.64 -9.48 -6.37
CA CYS A 80 -24.63 -9.01 -7.76
C CYS A 80 -24.27 -10.18 -8.68
N ARG A 81 -25.04 -10.36 -9.77
CA ARG A 81 -24.66 -11.29 -10.84
C ARG A 81 -23.32 -10.87 -11.45
N VAL A 82 -22.51 -11.85 -11.81
CA VAL A 82 -21.24 -11.65 -12.53
C VAL A 82 -21.50 -10.83 -13.80
N ARG A 83 -20.71 -9.78 -14.00
CA ARG A 83 -20.78 -8.93 -15.19
C ARG A 83 -20.05 -9.62 -16.36
N THR A 84 -20.63 -9.55 -17.56
CA THR A 84 -19.97 -10.08 -18.76
C THR A 84 -18.74 -9.26 -19.09
N VAL A 85 -17.58 -9.92 -19.18
CA VAL A 85 -16.32 -9.29 -19.64
C VAL A 85 -16.29 -9.36 -21.18
N PRO A 86 -16.03 -8.23 -21.88
CA PRO A 86 -15.87 -8.25 -23.33
C PRO A 86 -14.78 -9.25 -23.77
N PHE A 87 -15.03 -9.99 -24.85
CA PHE A 87 -14.14 -11.06 -25.31
C PHE A 87 -12.68 -10.60 -25.51
N ALA A 88 -12.48 -9.41 -26.09
CA ALA A 88 -11.16 -8.81 -26.29
C ALA A 88 -10.40 -8.55 -24.98
N LEU A 89 -11.08 -8.41 -23.84
CA LEU A 89 -10.47 -8.16 -22.53
C LEU A 89 -10.33 -9.43 -21.69
N LYS A 90 -11.06 -10.50 -22.02
CA LYS A 90 -11.14 -11.72 -21.21
C LYS A 90 -9.75 -12.28 -20.88
N GLY A 91 -8.90 -12.47 -21.89
CA GLY A 91 -7.55 -13.00 -21.67
C GLY A 91 -6.60 -12.07 -20.90
N ARG A 92 -6.87 -10.76 -20.86
CA ARG A 92 -6.11 -9.82 -20.01
C ARG A 92 -6.57 -9.87 -18.55
N VAL A 93 -7.88 -9.98 -18.35
CA VAL A 93 -8.48 -10.08 -17.02
C VAL A 93 -8.06 -11.39 -16.35
N GLU A 94 -8.12 -12.52 -17.06
CA GLU A 94 -7.72 -13.83 -16.54
C GLU A 94 -6.25 -13.82 -16.10
N LYS A 95 -5.34 -13.30 -16.93
CA LYS A 95 -3.91 -13.18 -16.57
C LYS A 95 -3.67 -12.34 -15.33
N GLU A 96 -4.43 -11.28 -15.14
CA GLU A 96 -4.29 -10.42 -13.97
C GLU A 96 -4.83 -11.09 -12.71
N ILE A 97 -5.96 -11.80 -12.81
CA ILE A 97 -6.49 -12.62 -11.70
C ILE A 97 -5.45 -13.67 -11.29
N ASP A 98 -4.88 -14.40 -12.24
CA ASP A 98 -3.83 -15.41 -11.97
C ASP A 98 -2.57 -14.79 -11.34
N ARG A 99 -2.22 -13.55 -11.71
CA ARG A 99 -1.10 -12.82 -11.11
C ARG A 99 -1.39 -12.48 -9.65
N LEU A 100 -2.58 -11.93 -9.38
CA LEU A 100 -2.99 -11.53 -8.03
C LEU A 100 -3.14 -12.73 -7.09
N GLU A 101 -3.65 -13.87 -7.58
CA GLU A 101 -3.75 -15.11 -6.80
C GLU A 101 -2.36 -15.67 -6.47
N ARG A 102 -1.42 -15.66 -7.43
CA ARG A 102 -0.04 -16.09 -7.21
C ARG A 102 0.72 -15.19 -6.23
N GLU A 103 0.43 -13.89 -6.24
CA GLU A 103 1.01 -12.90 -5.31
C GLU A 103 0.32 -12.91 -3.93
N GLY A 104 -0.72 -13.73 -3.72
CA GLY A 104 -1.43 -13.83 -2.45
C GLY A 104 -2.34 -12.63 -2.14
N VAL A 105 -2.61 -11.76 -3.13
CA VAL A 105 -3.48 -10.58 -2.97
C VAL A 105 -4.95 -10.96 -2.89
N ILE A 106 -5.33 -12.02 -3.62
CA ILE A 106 -6.69 -12.59 -3.62
C ILE A 106 -6.61 -14.10 -3.45
N GLU A 107 -7.67 -14.68 -2.90
CA GLU A 107 -7.81 -16.13 -2.75
C GLU A 107 -9.21 -16.59 -3.16
N LYS A 108 -9.31 -17.86 -3.56
CA LYS A 108 -10.60 -18.48 -3.84
C LYS A 108 -11.30 -18.87 -2.53
N VAL A 109 -12.54 -18.41 -2.36
CA VAL A 109 -13.40 -18.77 -1.23
C VAL A 109 -14.56 -19.64 -1.71
N GLU A 110 -14.85 -20.75 -1.00
CA GLU A 110 -15.91 -21.70 -1.40
C GLU A 110 -17.32 -21.12 -1.31
N SER A 111 -17.56 -20.27 -0.32
CA SER A 111 -18.80 -19.50 -0.22
C SER A 111 -18.57 -18.28 0.67
N SER A 112 -18.85 -17.09 0.14
CA SER A 112 -19.24 -16.00 1.02
C SER A 112 -20.64 -16.35 1.54
N LEU A 113 -20.89 -16.21 2.84
CA LEU A 113 -22.22 -16.35 3.47
C LEU A 113 -23.33 -15.50 2.78
N ASN A 114 -22.95 -14.68 1.79
CA ASN A 114 -23.73 -13.70 1.06
C ASN A 114 -24.02 -14.12 -0.41
N GLY A 115 -23.73 -15.36 -0.80
CA GLY A 115 -23.77 -15.84 -2.19
C GLY A 115 -24.98 -16.70 -2.60
N GLN A 116 -25.87 -17.06 -1.68
CA GLN A 116 -27.02 -17.92 -1.98
C GLN A 116 -28.20 -17.10 -2.55
N PRO A 117 -28.71 -17.41 -3.75
CA PRO A 117 -29.95 -16.82 -4.24
C PRO A 117 -31.14 -17.36 -3.42
N GLN A 118 -32.04 -16.47 -3.00
CA GLN A 118 -33.39 -16.83 -2.53
C GLN A 118 -34.24 -17.34 -3.68
#